data_AF-A0A7J3J9Z9-F1
#
_entry.id   AF-A0A7J3J9Z9-F1
#
_cell.length_a   1.000
_cell.length_b   1.000
_cell.length_c   1.000
_cell.angle_alpha   90.00
_cell.angle_beta   90.00
_cell.angle_gamma   90.00
#
_symmetry.space_group_name_H-M   'P 1'
#
loop_
_entity.id
_entity.type
_entity.pdbx_description
1 polymer ?
#
loop_
_entity_poly.entity_id
_entity_poly.type
_entity_poly.pdbx_seq_one_letter_code
_entity_poly.pdbx_strand_id
1 'polypeptide(L)'
;MTLWFYVKTADDPKVVGETVCEFNYTEGKHPEDKYSWIMEVGRNEPGYWEIRGKYAALKDLTEIAVVYRIGDTVVLSEIDDDLAPNFADPLITKYGFENVRWLVVPVLK
;
A
#
# COMPACT_ATOMS: atom_id res chain seq x y z
N MET A 1 10.77 -10.77 3.01
CA MET A 1 11.35 -9.73 3.91
C MET A 1 10.30 -8.65 4.08
N THR A 2 10.43 -7.68 4.99
CA THR A 2 9.45 -6.59 5.01
C THR A 2 10.03 -5.30 4.44
N LEU A 3 9.22 -4.62 3.63
CA LEU A 3 9.53 -3.35 2.99
C LEU A 3 8.72 -2.23 3.62
N TRP A 4 9.37 -1.09 3.74
CA TRP A 4 8.76 0.14 4.23
C TRP A 4 9.05 1.23 3.20
N PHE A 5 8.02 1.86 2.66
CA PHE A 5 8.14 3.02 1.79
C PHE A 5 7.86 4.29 2.57
N TYR A 6 8.69 5.30 2.32
CA TYR A 6 8.62 6.64 2.89
C TYR A 6 8.43 7.62 1.75
N VAL A 7 7.28 8.30 1.75
CA VAL A 7 6.87 9.23 0.70
C VAL A 7 6.80 10.62 1.30
N LYS A 8 7.73 11.50 0.93
CA LYS A 8 7.72 12.90 1.35
C LYS A 8 6.64 13.65 0.58
N THR A 9 5.55 14.03 1.25
CA THR A 9 4.39 14.65 0.58
C THR A 9 3.49 15.42 1.55
N ALA A 10 2.77 16.39 1.00
CA ALA A 10 1.69 17.06 1.72
C ALA A 10 0.39 16.23 1.72
N ASP A 11 0.24 15.28 0.79
CA ASP A 11 -0.97 14.45 0.64
C ASP A 11 -1.30 13.64 1.91
N ASP A 12 -2.58 13.53 2.23
CA ASP A 12 -3.04 12.68 3.33
C ASP A 12 -2.66 11.21 3.14
N PRO A 13 -2.41 10.45 4.23
CA PRO A 13 -2.10 9.01 4.15
C PRO A 13 -3.09 8.21 3.30
N LYS A 14 -4.37 8.59 3.36
CA LYS A 14 -5.43 8.00 2.53
C LYS A 14 -5.14 8.13 1.04
N VAL A 15 -4.77 9.32 0.58
CA VAL A 15 -4.50 9.62 -0.84
C VAL A 15 -3.27 8.87 -1.35
N VAL A 16 -2.23 8.76 -0.51
CA VAL A 16 -1.03 7.99 -0.85
C VAL A 16 -1.37 6.51 -0.97
N GLY A 17 -2.14 5.95 -0.03
CA GLY A 17 -2.58 4.56 -0.11
C GLY A 17 -3.52 4.28 -1.30
N GLU A 18 -4.45 5.19 -1.59
CA GLU A 18 -5.34 5.11 -2.76
C GLU A 18 -4.55 5.08 -4.08
N THR A 19 -3.46 5.84 -4.17
CA THR A 19 -2.56 5.81 -5.35
C THR A 19 -2.02 4.40 -5.61
N VAL A 20 -1.65 3.69 -4.54
CA VAL A 20 -1.19 2.29 -4.64
C VAL A 20 -2.36 1.37 -5.00
N CYS A 21 -3.52 1.55 -4.37
CA CYS A 21 -4.69 0.72 -4.64
C CYS A 21 -5.18 0.83 -6.09
N GLU A 22 -5.19 2.03 -6.67
CA GLU A 22 -5.60 2.29 -8.06
C GLU A 22 -4.71 1.56 -9.08
N PHE A 23 -3.40 1.49 -8.80
CA PHE A 23 -2.47 0.73 -9.63
C PHE A 23 -2.70 -0.79 -9.56
N ASN A 24 -3.18 -1.26 -8.41
CA ASN A 24 -3.37 -2.68 -8.12
C ASN A 24 -4.80 -3.18 -8.35
N TYR A 25 -5.49 -2.58 -9.32
CA TYR A 25 -6.78 -3.04 -9.82
C TYR A 25 -6.61 -3.88 -11.08
N THR A 26 -7.18 -5.09 -11.10
CA THR A 26 -7.26 -5.92 -12.31
C THR A 26 -8.68 -6.50 -12.43
N GLU A 27 -9.28 -6.30 -13.60
CA GLU A 27 -10.52 -6.95 -13.99
C GLU A 27 -10.20 -8.03 -15.02
N GLY A 28 -10.36 -9.29 -14.64
CA GLY A 28 -10.21 -10.42 -15.56
C GLY A 28 -11.41 -10.58 -16.50
N LYS A 29 -11.44 -11.70 -17.23
CA LYS A 29 -12.51 -11.98 -18.21
C LYS A 29 -13.81 -12.44 -17.55
N HIS A 30 -13.71 -12.98 -16.34
CA HIS A 30 -14.85 -13.41 -15.55
C HIS A 30 -15.05 -12.49 -14.33
N PRO A 31 -16.30 -12.24 -13.87
CA PRO A 31 -16.57 -11.41 -12.69
C PRO A 31 -15.85 -11.85 -11.42
N GLU A 32 -15.57 -13.14 -11.28
CA GLU A 32 -14.81 -13.77 -10.20
C GLU A 32 -13.30 -13.51 -10.26
N ASP A 33 -12.77 -13.04 -11.40
CA ASP A 33 -11.35 -12.71 -11.59
C ASP A 33 -11.02 -11.29 -11.11
N LYS A 34 -11.93 -10.62 -10.40
CA LYS A 34 -11.70 -9.28 -9.88
C LYS A 34 -10.79 -9.33 -8.67
N TYR A 35 -9.62 -8.73 -8.84
CA TYR A 35 -8.68 -8.45 -7.76
C TYR A 35 -8.51 -6.94 -7.63
N SER A 36 -8.70 -6.45 -6.42
CA SER A 36 -8.54 -5.03 -6.13
C SER A 36 -7.97 -4.85 -4.75
N TRP A 37 -7.08 -3.88 -4.58
CA TRP A 37 -6.70 -3.41 -3.27
C TRP A 37 -7.65 -2.30 -2.84
N ILE A 38 -8.00 -2.28 -1.56
CA ILE A 38 -8.89 -1.28 -0.99
C ILE A 38 -8.27 -0.67 0.27
N MET A 39 -8.66 0.57 0.56
CA MET A 39 -8.29 1.26 1.80
C MET A 39 -9.40 1.06 2.84
N GLU A 40 -9.03 0.57 4.02
CA GLU A 40 -9.89 0.54 5.20
C GLU A 40 -9.27 1.40 6.32
N VAL A 41 -10.12 1.95 7.19
CA VAL A 41 -9.62 2.65 8.39
C VAL A 41 -9.00 1.61 9.32
N GLY A 42 -7.70 1.75 9.58
CA GLY A 42 -6.96 0.79 10.38
C GLY A 42 -7.31 0.93 11.86
N ARG A 43 -7.60 -0.19 12.53
CA ARG A 43 -7.73 -0.32 13.99
C ARG A 43 -8.63 0.71 14.70
N ASN A 44 -9.56 1.36 13.99
CA ASN A 44 -10.37 2.49 14.47
C ASN A 44 -9.57 3.69 14.97
N GLU A 45 -8.31 3.86 14.53
CA GLU A 45 -7.46 4.99 14.92
C GLU A 45 -7.40 6.04 13.80
N PRO A 46 -7.83 7.30 14.05
CA PRO A 46 -7.75 8.35 13.04
C PRO A 46 -6.32 8.59 12.56
N GLY A 47 -6.12 8.56 11.24
CA GLY A 47 -4.81 8.76 10.61
C GLY A 47 -4.03 7.47 10.33
N TYR A 48 -4.56 6.31 10.74
CA TYR A 48 -4.06 4.99 10.39
C TYR A 48 -4.99 4.33 9.38
N TRP A 49 -4.41 3.83 8.30
CA TRP A 49 -5.13 3.14 7.23
C TRP A 49 -4.49 1.79 6.94
N GLU A 50 -5.28 0.87 6.43
CA GLU A 50 -4.84 -0.45 6.00
C GLU A 50 -5.16 -0.62 4.51
N ILE A 51 -4.16 -1.04 3.73
CA ILE A 51 -4.37 -1.56 2.38
C ILE A 51 -4.69 -3.04 2.54
N ARG A 52 -5.84 -3.46 2.00
CA ARG A 52 -6.28 -4.85 2.05
C ARG A 52 -6.58 -5.39 0.66
N GLY A 53 -6.15 -6.62 0.41
CA GLY A 53 -6.44 -7.35 -0.81
C GLY A 53 -7.87 -7.88 -0.79
N LYS A 54 -8.66 -7.51 -1.79
CA LYS A 54 -10.01 -8.02 -2.02
C LYS A 54 -10.02 -8.89 -3.26
N TYR A 55 -10.33 -10.17 -3.07
CA TYR A 55 -10.50 -11.14 -4.14
C TYR A 55 -11.97 -11.57 -4.18
N ALA A 56 -12.62 -11.52 -5.34
CA ALA A 56 -14.07 -11.74 -5.44
C ALA A 56 -14.54 -13.12 -4.88
N ALA A 57 -13.68 -14.14 -4.95
CA ALA A 57 -13.99 -15.48 -4.42
C ALA A 57 -13.60 -15.69 -2.95
N LEU A 58 -12.76 -14.82 -2.37
CA LEU A 58 -12.32 -14.94 -0.97
C LEU A 58 -13.13 -13.97 -0.10
N LYS A 59 -13.73 -14.50 0.98
CA LYS A 59 -14.47 -13.69 1.95
C LYS A 59 -13.56 -12.89 2.87
N ASP A 60 -12.34 -13.36 3.09
CA ASP A 60 -11.40 -12.76 4.01
C ASP A 60 -10.45 -11.82 3.27
N LEU A 61 -10.41 -10.57 3.72
CA LEU A 61 -9.46 -9.57 3.25
C LEU A 61 -8.10 -9.85 3.90
N THR A 62 -7.04 -9.93 3.08
CA THR A 62 -5.66 -10.05 3.58
C THR A 62 -5.06 -8.67 3.73
N GLU A 63 -4.47 -8.36 4.88
CA GLU A 63 -3.72 -7.12 5.09
C GLU A 63 -2.45 -7.12 4.24
N ILE A 64 -2.23 -6.05 3.49
CA ILE A 64 -1.11 -5.89 2.56
C ILE A 64 -0.12 -4.86 3.11
N ALA A 65 -0.61 -3.76 3.68
CA ALA A 65 0.23 -2.72 4.25
C ALA A 65 -0.55 -1.85 5.24
N VAL A 66 0.18 -1.24 6.18
CA VAL A 66 -0.32 -0.16 7.02
C VAL A 66 0.20 1.18 6.49
N VAL A 67 -0.68 2.19 6.41
CA VAL A 67 -0.38 3.53 5.88
C VAL A 67 -0.69 4.60 6.93
N TYR A 68 0.31 5.43 7.25
CA TYR A 68 0.21 6.45 8.30
C TYR A 68 1.20 7.60 8.09
N ARG A 69 1.05 8.69 8.86
CA ARG A 69 1.90 9.89 8.75
C ARG A 69 2.93 9.96 9.89
N ILE A 70 4.17 10.32 9.55
CA ILE A 70 5.20 10.78 10.48
C ILE A 70 5.75 12.11 9.95
N GLY A 71 5.46 13.22 10.64
CA GLY A 71 5.91 14.55 10.22
C GLY A 71 5.36 14.92 8.82
N ASP A 72 6.27 15.22 7.89
CA ASP A 72 5.98 15.54 6.48
C ASP A 72 6.06 14.32 5.54
N THR A 73 6.12 13.11 6.11
CA THR A 73 6.29 11.85 5.38
C THR A 73 5.11 10.92 5.63
N VAL A 74 4.60 10.30 4.58
CA VAL A 74 3.67 9.18 4.67
C VAL A 74 4.45 7.88 4.56
N VAL A 75 4.18 6.96 5.47
CA VAL A 75 4.82 5.65 5.54
C VAL A 75 3.82 4.58 5.08
N LEU A 76 4.28 3.68 4.23
CA LEU A 76 3.60 2.43 3.89
C LEU A 76 4.50 1.30 4.40
N SER A 77 4.00 0.49 5.33
CA SER A 77 4.82 -0.43 6.12
C SER A 77 4.27 -1.85 6.13
N GLU A 78 5.11 -2.78 6.59
CA GLU A 78 4.79 -4.21 6.72
C GLU A 78 4.50 -4.91 5.38
N ILE A 79 5.04 -4.36 4.30
CA ILE A 79 4.83 -4.86 2.93
C ILE A 79 5.74 -6.06 2.68
N ASP A 80 5.21 -7.13 2.10
CA ASP A 80 6.04 -8.27 1.67
C ASP A 80 6.90 -7.88 0.44
N ASP A 81 8.13 -8.37 0.37
CA ASP A 81 9.12 -7.91 -0.63
C ASP A 81 8.80 -8.36 -2.07
N ASP A 82 8.01 -9.41 -2.21
CA ASP A 82 7.42 -9.84 -3.47
C ASP A 82 6.40 -8.84 -4.05
N LEU A 83 5.84 -7.95 -3.22
CA LEU A 83 4.94 -6.87 -3.64
C LEU A 83 5.66 -5.54 -3.93
N ALA A 84 6.99 -5.50 -3.88
CA ALA A 84 7.74 -4.25 -4.04
C ALA A 84 7.35 -3.41 -5.29
N PRO A 85 7.20 -3.98 -6.50
CA PRO A 85 6.86 -3.20 -7.70
C PRO A 85 5.47 -2.56 -7.60
N ASN A 86 4.52 -3.25 -6.95
CA ASN A 86 3.14 -2.79 -6.76
C ASN A 86 3.06 -1.51 -5.90
N PHE A 87 4.11 -1.21 -5.14
CA PHE A 87 4.26 0.02 -4.36
C PHE A 87 5.21 1.01 -5.03
N ALA A 88 6.41 0.55 -5.42
CA ALA A 88 7.45 1.42 -5.95
C ALA A 88 6.99 2.16 -7.22
N ASP A 89 6.41 1.44 -8.18
CA ASP A 89 6.04 1.99 -9.49
C ASP A 89 5.00 3.13 -9.36
N PRO A 90 3.84 2.94 -8.71
CA PRO A 90 2.87 4.03 -8.58
C PRO A 90 3.36 5.19 -7.72
N LEU A 91 4.13 4.92 -6.66
CA LEU A 91 4.65 5.98 -5.79
C LEU A 91 5.70 6.82 -6.50
N ILE A 92 6.66 6.19 -7.18
CA ILE A 92 7.68 6.90 -7.96
C ILE A 92 7.03 7.66 -9.13
N THR A 93 6.04 7.05 -9.79
CA THR A 93 5.31 7.71 -10.90
C THR A 93 4.59 8.98 -10.44
N LYS A 94 3.93 8.96 -9.28
CA LYS A 94 3.17 10.11 -8.78
C LYS A 94 4.04 11.15 -8.07
N TYR A 95 4.97 10.72 -7.23
CA TYR A 95 5.70 11.59 -6.31
C TYR A 95 7.15 11.88 -6.74
N GLY A 96 7.68 11.18 -7.73
CA GLY A 96 9.06 11.32 -8.18
C GLY A 96 10.06 10.52 -7.33
N PHE A 97 11.12 10.04 -7.97
CA PHE A 97 12.14 9.22 -7.32
C PHE A 97 12.84 9.94 -6.15
N GLU A 98 12.94 11.27 -6.22
CA GLU A 98 13.56 12.11 -5.19
C GLU A 98 12.77 12.15 -3.88
N ASN A 99 11.45 11.89 -3.92
CA ASN A 99 10.56 11.97 -2.75
C ASN A 99 10.19 10.59 -2.18
N VAL A 100 10.61 9.49 -2.83
CA VAL A 100 10.33 8.13 -2.38
C VAL A 100 11.63 7.47 -1.89
N ARG A 101 11.63 6.99 -0.66
CA ARG A 101 12.70 6.16 -0.08
C ARG A 101 12.11 4.87 0.43
N TRP A 102 12.91 3.81 0.51
CA TRP A 102 12.46 2.56 1.12
C TRP A 102 13.54 1.95 2.01
N LEU A 103 13.09 1.17 2.99
CA LEU A 103 13.92 0.36 3.87
C LEU A 103 13.53 -1.10 3.69
N VAL A 104 14.54 -1.96 3.55
CA VAL A 104 14.39 -3.41 3.56
C VAL A 104 14.74 -3.89 4.97
N VAL A 105 13.79 -4.52 5.64
CA VAL A 105 13.97 -5.09 6.97
C VAL A 105 14.08 -6.61 6.84
N PRO A 106 15.28 -7.18 7.07
CA PRO A 106 15.43 -8.63 7.04
C PRO A 106 14.72 -9.27 8.24
N VAL A 107 14.11 -10.42 8.02
CA VAL A 107 13.59 -11.23 9.13
C VAL A 107 14.79 -11.87 9.83
N LEU A 108 15.06 -11.49 11.08
CA LEU A 108 16.08 -12.14 11.90
C LEU A 108 15.63 -13.59 12.16
N LYS A 109 16.45 -14.55 11.71
CA LYS A 109 16.29 -15.98 12.01
C LYS A 109 16.84 -16.32 13.38
#